data_AF-A0A2P7TA52-F1
#
_entry.id   AF-A0A2P7TA52-F1
#
_cell.length_a   1.000
_cell.length_b   1.000
_cell.length_c   1.000
_cell.angle_alpha   90.00
_cell.angle_beta   90.00
_cell.angle_gamma   90.00
#
_symmetry.space_group_name_H-M   'P 1'
#
loop_
_entity.id
_entity.type
_entity.pdbx_description
1 polymer ?
#
loop_
_entity_poly.entity_id
_entity_poly.type
_entity_poly.pdbx_seq_one_letter_code
_entity_poly.pdbx_strand_id
1 'polypeptide(L)'
;MEQDNTTQTITAEEVAIGFIFPIWRCLNADIKQKYGADTWGMFENFVRTSASQPSLQTFLEKMKRLIKIEFRVEEQKQVLEFIQNAPAQKTLTLLRTQPSYIILIVRDANTQLKEGKKQQSLNPISQQASFFD
;
A
#
# COMPACT_ATOMS: atom_id res chain seq x y z
N MET A 1 -7.52 5.78 -38.90
CA MET A 1 -7.80 6.19 -37.51
C MET A 1 -6.84 5.43 -36.63
N GLU A 2 -5.61 5.91 -36.54
CA GLU A 2 -4.62 5.38 -35.60
C GLU A 2 -4.96 5.97 -34.24
N GLN A 3 -5.47 5.13 -33.34
CA GLN A 3 -5.65 5.52 -31.95
C GLN A 3 -4.27 5.58 -31.33
N ASP A 4 -3.85 6.80 -30.97
CA ASP A 4 -2.68 7.08 -30.14
C ASP A 4 -2.78 6.26 -28.85
N ASN A 5 -2.14 5.11 -28.85
CA ASN A 5 -2.09 4.20 -27.72
C ASN A 5 -0.97 4.70 -26.81
N THR A 6 -1.22 5.83 -26.13
CA THR A 6 -0.35 6.37 -25.10
C THR A 6 -0.09 5.27 -24.08
N THR A 7 1.05 4.61 -24.24
CA THR A 7 1.42 3.44 -23.46
C THR A 7 1.83 3.95 -22.10
N GLN A 8 0.85 4.20 -21.22
CA GLN A 8 1.12 4.60 -19.84
C GLN A 8 2.06 3.56 -19.23
N THR A 9 3.26 4.04 -18.89
CA THR A 9 4.31 3.22 -18.30
C THR A 9 4.17 3.39 -16.81
N ILE A 10 3.63 2.36 -16.16
CA ILE A 10 3.51 2.34 -14.71
C ILE A 10 4.83 1.86 -14.09
N THR A 11 5.24 2.50 -13.01
CA THR A 11 6.48 2.24 -12.26
C THR A 11 6.24 1.39 -11.01
N ALA A 12 7.29 0.80 -10.45
CA ALA A 12 7.18 0.02 -9.21
C ALA A 12 6.80 0.91 -8.02
N GLU A 13 7.26 2.16 -8.02
CA GLU A 13 6.96 3.20 -7.03
C GLU A 13 5.47 3.56 -7.03
N GLU A 14 4.88 3.77 -8.21
CA GLU A 14 3.44 4.02 -8.34
C GLU A 14 2.61 2.83 -7.86
N VAL A 15 3.02 1.61 -8.20
CA VAL A 15 2.36 0.39 -7.69
C VAL A 15 2.50 0.28 -6.16
N ALA A 16 3.68 0.55 -5.63
CA ALA A 16 3.94 0.48 -4.20
C ALA A 16 3.07 1.48 -3.42
N ILE A 17 3.12 2.75 -3.79
CA ILE A 17 2.46 3.83 -3.03
C ILE A 17 0.97 3.94 -3.36
N GLY A 18 0.59 3.78 -4.63
CA GLY A 18 -0.78 3.93 -5.10
C GLY A 18 -1.67 2.73 -4.79
N PHE A 19 -1.09 1.53 -4.67
CA PHE A 19 -1.87 0.29 -4.56
C PHE A 19 -1.52 -0.56 -3.33
N ILE A 20 -0.26 -0.93 -3.15
CA ILE A 20 0.11 -1.89 -2.10
C ILE A 20 0.16 -1.25 -0.71
N PHE A 21 0.60 -0.01 -0.60
CA PHE A 21 0.69 0.69 0.68
C PHE A 21 -0.68 0.94 1.34
N PRO A 22 -1.74 1.38 0.63
CA PRO A 22 -3.09 1.45 1.18
C PRO A 22 -3.60 0.10 1.69
N ILE A 23 -3.31 -1.00 0.96
CA ILE A 23 -3.65 -2.35 1.40
C ILE A 23 -2.93 -2.70 2.72
N TRP A 24 -1.64 -2.39 2.82
CA TRP A 24 -0.86 -2.62 4.04
C TRP A 24 -1.42 -1.85 5.25
N ARG A 25 -1.90 -0.62 5.04
CA ARG A 25 -2.49 0.20 6.11
C ARG A 25 -3.79 -0.40 6.66
N CYS A 26 -4.51 -1.13 5.83
CA CYS A 26 -5.78 -1.78 6.17
C CYS A 26 -5.64 -3.21 6.69
N LEU A 27 -4.42 -3.71 6.87
CA LEU A 27 -4.16 -4.95 7.60
C LEU A 27 -4.63 -4.82 9.05
N ASN A 28 -5.45 -5.78 9.48
CA ASN A 28 -5.89 -5.89 10.86
C ASN A 28 -4.67 -6.06 11.81
N ALA A 29 -4.78 -5.51 13.03
CA ALA A 29 -3.75 -5.59 14.06
C ALA A 29 -3.39 -7.04 14.43
N ASP A 30 -4.36 -7.96 14.41
CA ASP A 30 -4.18 -9.38 14.71
C ASP A 30 -3.14 -10.02 13.78
N ILE A 31 -3.09 -9.62 12.51
CA ILE A 31 -2.10 -10.12 11.55
C ILE A 31 -0.69 -9.63 11.93
N LYS A 32 -0.55 -8.35 12.28
CA LYS A 32 0.73 -7.75 12.68
C LYS A 32 1.23 -8.36 13.99
N GLN A 33 0.32 -8.73 14.89
CA GLN A 33 0.66 -9.43 16.12
C GLN A 33 1.04 -10.89 15.87
N LYS A 34 0.26 -11.60 15.04
CA LYS A 34 0.46 -13.04 14.75
C LYS A 34 1.82 -13.33 14.12
N TYR A 35 2.27 -12.49 13.18
CA TYR A 35 3.53 -12.71 12.47
C TYR A 35 4.71 -11.91 13.05
N GLY A 36 4.44 -10.92 13.91
CA GLY A 36 5.47 -10.17 14.62
C GLY A 36 6.56 -9.63 13.69
N ALA A 37 7.80 -10.08 13.91
CA ALA A 37 8.97 -9.67 13.12
C ALA A 37 8.88 -10.07 11.64
N ASP A 38 8.19 -11.16 11.32
CA ASP A 38 8.09 -11.71 9.95
C ASP A 38 6.84 -11.22 9.18
N THR A 39 6.10 -10.26 9.75
CA THR A 39 4.89 -9.73 9.10
C THR A 39 5.17 -9.22 7.68
N TRP A 40 6.35 -8.66 7.42
CA TRP A 40 6.75 -8.19 6.10
C TRP A 40 6.98 -9.32 5.10
N GLY A 41 7.71 -10.37 5.49
CA GLY A 41 7.96 -11.53 4.64
C GLY A 41 6.65 -12.24 4.28
N MET A 42 5.77 -12.39 5.27
CA MET A 42 4.42 -12.93 5.04
C MET A 42 3.57 -12.06 4.13
N PHE A 43 3.59 -10.74 4.31
CA PHE A 43 2.87 -9.82 3.43
C PHE A 43 3.38 -9.88 1.99
N GLU A 44 4.70 -9.92 1.79
CA GLU A 44 5.30 -10.13 0.46
C GLU A 44 4.79 -11.42 -0.19
N ASN A 45 4.73 -12.51 0.58
CA ASN A 45 4.23 -13.80 0.07
C ASN A 45 2.76 -13.71 -0.35
N PHE A 46 1.91 -13.00 0.39
CA PHE A 46 0.52 -12.78 0.00
C PHE A 46 0.39 -11.96 -1.28
N VAL A 47 1.20 -10.90 -1.42
CA VAL A 47 1.26 -10.08 -2.64
C VAL A 47 1.69 -10.94 -3.82
N ARG A 48 2.77 -11.71 -3.69
CA ARG A 48 3.28 -12.60 -4.74
C ARG A 48 2.26 -13.65 -5.16
N THR A 49 1.64 -14.31 -4.18
CA THR A 49 0.60 -15.31 -4.42
C THR A 49 -0.59 -14.71 -5.16
N SER A 50 -1.03 -13.52 -4.76
CA SER A 50 -2.15 -12.82 -5.39
C SER A 50 -1.81 -12.23 -6.76
N ALA A 51 -0.53 -11.93 -7.03
CA ALA A 51 -0.10 -11.40 -8.32
C ALA A 51 -0.31 -12.40 -9.47
N SER A 52 -0.44 -13.70 -9.19
CA SER A 52 -0.75 -14.74 -10.18
C SER A 52 -2.13 -14.60 -10.84
N GLN A 53 -3.01 -13.76 -10.29
CA GLN A 53 -4.38 -13.60 -10.77
C GLN A 53 -4.46 -12.90 -12.15
N PRO A 54 -5.57 -13.09 -12.90
CA PRO A 54 -5.73 -12.52 -14.23
C PRO A 54 -6.07 -11.01 -14.23
N SER A 55 -6.54 -10.44 -13.11
CA SER A 55 -6.92 -9.02 -13.02
C SER A 55 -6.60 -8.42 -11.64
N LEU A 56 -6.59 -7.08 -11.56
CA LEU A 56 -6.36 -6.39 -10.27
C LEU A 56 -7.55 -6.55 -9.30
N GLN A 57 -8.80 -6.67 -9.79
CA GLN A 57 -9.93 -7.04 -8.92
C GLN A 57 -9.72 -8.42 -8.31
N THR A 58 -9.40 -9.42 -9.13
CA THR A 58 -9.21 -10.80 -8.63
C THR A 58 -7.98 -10.92 -7.73
N PHE A 59 -6.93 -10.14 -8.00
CA PHE A 59 -5.81 -9.93 -7.05
C PHE A 59 -6.32 -9.45 -5.69
N LEU A 60 -7.12 -8.39 -5.66
CA LEU A 60 -7.60 -7.80 -4.40
C LEU A 60 -8.53 -8.76 -3.65
N GLU A 61 -9.41 -9.46 -4.35
CA GLU A 61 -10.26 -10.50 -3.76
C GLU A 61 -9.43 -11.65 -3.17
N LYS A 62 -8.39 -12.10 -3.88
CA LYS A 62 -7.47 -13.11 -3.36
C LYS A 62 -6.74 -12.62 -2.12
N MET A 63 -6.24 -11.39 -2.12
CA MET A 63 -5.63 -10.75 -0.95
C MET A 63 -6.59 -10.76 0.24
N LYS A 64 -7.83 -10.30 0.07
CA LYS A 64 -8.86 -10.30 1.14
C LYS A 64 -9.16 -11.69 1.71
N ARG A 65 -8.99 -12.75 0.92
CA ARG A 65 -9.16 -14.14 1.37
C ARG A 65 -7.94 -14.68 2.11
N LEU A 66 -6.74 -14.27 1.71
CA LEU A 66 -5.48 -14.70 2.35
C LEU A 66 -5.24 -13.98 3.67
N ILE A 67 -5.65 -12.71 3.74
CA ILE A 67 -5.46 -11.84 4.89
C ILE A 67 -6.71 -11.00 5.13
N LYS A 68 -7.08 -10.89 6.41
CA LYS A 68 -8.18 -10.03 6.83
C LYS A 68 -7.76 -8.57 6.64
N ILE A 69 -8.35 -7.93 5.62
CA ILE A 69 -8.16 -6.52 5.31
C ILE A 69 -9.45 -5.78 5.63
N GLU A 70 -9.35 -4.76 6.47
CA GLU A 70 -10.46 -3.88 6.86
C GLU A 70 -10.19 -2.50 6.28
N PHE A 71 -10.79 -2.23 5.12
CA PHE A 71 -10.61 -0.95 4.46
C PHE A 71 -11.36 0.17 5.18
N ARG A 72 -10.70 1.31 5.32
CA ARG A 72 -11.37 2.59 5.61
C ARG A 72 -11.77 3.23 4.29
N VAL A 73 -12.64 4.23 4.35
CA VAL A 73 -13.24 4.86 3.16
C VAL A 73 -12.15 5.41 2.23
N GLU A 74 -11.14 6.09 2.78
CA GLU A 74 -10.07 6.72 2.02
C GLU A 74 -9.19 5.69 1.29
N GLU A 75 -8.66 4.69 2.00
CA GLU A 75 -7.84 3.65 1.38
C GLU A 75 -8.65 2.79 0.40
N GLN A 76 -9.93 2.54 0.66
CA GLN A 76 -10.80 1.83 -0.28
C GLN A 76 -10.93 2.60 -1.59
N LYS A 77 -11.22 3.90 -1.51
CA LYS A 77 -11.36 4.77 -2.68
C LYS A 77 -10.05 4.78 -3.48
N GLN A 78 -8.93 4.99 -2.82
CA GLN A 78 -7.61 5.01 -3.46
C GLN A 78 -7.30 3.69 -4.20
N VAL A 79 -7.56 2.54 -3.57
CA VAL A 79 -7.34 1.23 -4.18
C VAL A 79 -8.26 1.01 -5.39
N LEU A 80 -9.53 1.40 -5.29
CA LEU A 80 -10.48 1.25 -6.39
C LEU A 80 -10.15 2.17 -7.58
N GLU A 81 -9.77 3.41 -7.31
CA GLU A 81 -9.29 4.35 -8.34
C GLU A 81 -8.03 3.82 -9.02
N PHE A 82 -7.08 3.26 -8.26
CA PHE A 82 -5.90 2.64 -8.85
C PHE A 82 -6.28 1.47 -9.75
N ILE A 83 -7.17 0.57 -9.31
CA ILE A 83 -7.62 -0.58 -10.11
C ILE A 83 -8.27 -0.16 -11.43
N GLN A 84 -9.01 0.95 -11.42
CA GLN A 84 -9.71 1.45 -12.61
C GLN A 84 -8.78 2.10 -13.63
N ASN A 85 -7.73 2.79 -13.17
CA ASN A 85 -6.88 3.62 -14.03
C ASN A 85 -5.55 2.95 -14.39
N ALA A 86 -5.04 2.02 -13.58
CA ALA A 86 -3.74 1.41 -13.82
C ALA A 86 -3.78 0.35 -14.93
N PRO A 87 -2.71 0.21 -15.75
CA PRO A 87 -2.59 -0.88 -16.70
C PRO A 87 -2.43 -2.21 -15.95
N ALA A 88 -3.54 -2.95 -15.83
CA ALA A 88 -3.63 -4.15 -14.99
C ALA A 88 -2.53 -5.18 -15.26
N GLN A 89 -2.26 -5.50 -16.52
CA GLN A 89 -1.27 -6.52 -16.87
C GLN A 89 0.17 -6.10 -16.52
N LYS A 90 0.52 -4.83 -16.71
CA LYS A 90 1.84 -4.31 -16.34
C LYS A 90 2.00 -4.28 -14.81
N THR A 91 0.97 -3.82 -14.11
CA THR A 91 0.92 -3.81 -12.64
C THR A 91 1.12 -5.21 -12.07
N LEU A 92 0.35 -6.19 -12.55
CA LEU A 92 0.48 -7.58 -12.10
C LEU A 92 1.85 -8.16 -12.45
N THR A 93 2.41 -7.81 -13.61
CA THR A 93 3.78 -8.20 -13.97
C THR A 93 4.79 -7.68 -12.97
N LEU A 94 4.75 -6.39 -12.61
CA LEU A 94 5.64 -5.80 -11.60
C LEU A 94 5.48 -6.49 -10.23
N LEU A 95 4.25 -6.79 -9.82
CA LEU A 95 3.98 -7.51 -8.57
C LEU A 95 4.52 -8.95 -8.56
N ARG A 96 4.68 -9.58 -9.74
CA ARG A 96 5.29 -10.92 -9.88
C ARG A 96 6.81 -10.85 -9.94
N THR A 97 7.36 -9.91 -10.70
CA THR A 97 8.80 -9.88 -11.02
C THR A 97 9.61 -9.07 -10.04
N GLN A 98 9.01 -8.09 -9.36
CA GLN A 98 9.68 -7.19 -8.42
C GLN A 98 8.97 -7.06 -7.06
N PRO A 99 8.42 -8.14 -6.45
CA PRO A 99 7.66 -8.03 -5.20
C PRO A 99 8.51 -7.46 -4.06
N SER A 100 9.75 -7.93 -3.89
CA SER A 100 10.62 -7.49 -2.79
C SER A 100 10.98 -6.00 -2.88
N TYR A 101 11.18 -5.48 -4.09
CA TYR A 101 11.44 -4.05 -4.31
C TYR A 101 10.21 -3.20 -3.96
N ILE A 102 9.03 -3.62 -4.42
CA ILE A 102 7.75 -2.96 -4.08
C ILE A 102 7.52 -2.97 -2.56
N ILE A 103 7.76 -4.10 -1.88
CA ILE A 103 7.62 -4.20 -0.42
C ILE A 103 8.64 -3.33 0.31
N LEU A 104 9.86 -3.19 -0.19
CA LEU A 104 10.85 -2.27 0.37
C LEU A 104 10.34 -0.83 0.36
N ILE A 105 9.78 -0.36 -0.76
CA ILE A 105 9.19 0.99 -0.89
C ILE A 105 8.01 1.16 0.08
N VAL A 106 7.13 0.17 0.17
CA VAL A 106 5.99 0.18 1.11
C VAL A 106 6.47 0.27 2.56
N ARG A 107 7.55 -0.45 2.91
CA ARG A 107 8.14 -0.43 4.25
C ARG A 107 8.78 0.92 4.56
N ASP A 108 9.47 1.52 3.60
CA ASP A 108 10.05 2.84 3.73
C ASP A 108 8.95 3.90 3.96
N ALA A 109 7.92 3.93 3.11
CA ALA A 109 6.77 4.82 3.27
C ALA A 109 6.07 4.67 4.63
N ASN A 110 5.93 3.44 5.12
CA ASN A 110 5.40 3.16 6.45
C ASN A 110 6.31 3.69 7.59
N THR A 111 7.63 3.67 7.39
CA THR A 111 8.60 4.19 8.35
C THR A 111 8.52 5.71 8.42
N GLN A 112 8.55 6.39 7.27
CA GLN A 112 8.38 7.84 7.18
C GLN A 112 7.08 8.31 7.84
N LEU A 113 5.96 7.59 7.62
CA LEU A 113 4.67 7.91 8.25
C LEU A 113 4.73 7.82 9.78
N LYS A 114 5.47 6.84 10.33
CA LYS A 114 5.62 6.67 11.78
C LYS A 114 6.53 7.75 12.38
N GLU A 115 7.59 8.13 11.67
CA GLU A 115 8.52 9.17 12.10
C GLU A 115 7.87 10.55 12.11
N GLY A 116 7.09 10.89 11.07
CA GLY A 116 6.31 12.13 11.03
C GLY A 116 5.32 12.25 12.20
N LYS A 117 4.68 11.13 12.59
CA LYS A 117 3.81 11.08 13.78
C LYS A 117 4.57 11.25 15.09
N LYS A 118 5.77 10.68 15.21
CA LYS A 118 6.63 10.83 16.40
C LYS A 118 7.08 12.27 16.59
N GLN A 119 7.47 12.96 15.51
CA GLN A 119 7.89 14.36 15.58
C GLN A 119 6.74 15.30 16.00
N GLN A 120 5.51 15.04 15.57
CA GLN A 120 4.34 15.78 16.03
C GLN A 120 4.02 15.52 17.51
N SER A 121 4.21 14.29 18.00
CA SER A 121 3.99 13.96 19.43
C SER A 121 5.06 14.51 20.38
N LEU A 122 6.23 14.90 19.87
CA LEU A 122 7.31 15.52 20.65
C LEU A 122 7.25 17.06 20.68
N ASN A 123 6.30 17.67 19.98
CA ASN A 123 6.01 19.12 20.03
C ASN A 123 4.64 19.46 20.67
N PRO A 124 4.34 19.07 21.94
CA PRO A 124 3.13 19.55 22.61
C PRO A 124 3.31 20.90 23.35
N ILE A 125 4.51 21.51 23.38
CA ILE A 125 4.76 22.74 24.16
C ILE A 125 5.21 23.88 23.25
N SER A 126 4.27 24.55 22.57
CA SER A 126 4.51 25.89 22.00
C SER A 126 3.23 26.73 21.83
N GLN A 127 2.09 26.37 22.43
CA GLN A 127 0.85 27.16 22.29
C GLN A 127 0.20 27.61 23.61
N GLN A 128 0.94 27.60 24.72
CA GLN A 128 0.48 28.23 25.97
C GLN A 128 1.59 29.12 26.56
N ALA A 129 1.95 30.18 25.83
CA ALA A 129 2.75 31.28 26.37
C ALA A 129 2.33 32.59 25.68
N SER A 130 1.03 32.90 25.73
CA SER A 130 0.50 34.20 25.31
C SER A 130 -0.91 34.41 25.87
N PHE A 131 -1.10 34.11 27.15
CA PHE A 131 -2.25 34.59 27.91
C PHE A 131 -1.77 34.91 29.34
N PHE A 132 -2.00 36.16 29.74
CA PHE A 132 -1.60 36.85 30.97
C PHE A 132 -0.25 37.59 30.90
N ASP A 133 -0.30 38.75 30.22
CA ASP A 133 0.16 40.02 30.81
C ASP A 133 -0.63 40.34 32.10
#